data_AF-A0A7X7C6C7-F1
#
_entry.id   AF-A0A7X7C6C7-F1
#
_cell.length_a   1.000
_cell.length_b   1.000
_cell.length_c   1.000
_cell.angle_alpha   90.00
_cell.angle_beta   90.00
_cell.angle_gamma   90.00
#
_symmetry.space_group_name_H-M   'P 1'
#
loop_
_entity.id
_entity.type
_entity.pdbx_description
1 polymer ?
#
loop_
_entity_poly.entity_id
_entity_poly.type
_entity_poly.pdbx_seq_one_letter_code
_entity_poly.pdbx_strand_id
1 'polypeptide(L)'
;MGINKECSSLSLLKEARERGIYPYQDDITFIAYKLLLERGAYVNQFIFPTTPVGESLLRTLYTATHTREQMNHALQQIIEVY
;
A
#
# COMPACT_ATOMS: atom_id res chain seq x y z
N MET A 1 -19.43 26.83 1.02
CA MET A 1 -20.06 25.49 0.92
C MET A 1 -18.92 24.48 0.97
N GLY A 2 -18.79 23.76 2.09
CA GLY A 2 -17.51 23.27 2.62
C GLY A 2 -16.73 22.27 1.75
N ILE A 3 -15.43 22.53 1.59
CA ILE A 3 -14.44 21.68 0.90
C ILE A 3 -13.84 20.62 1.85
N ASN A 4 -14.34 20.51 3.07
CA ASN A 4 -13.93 19.49 4.04
C ASN A 4 -15.09 18.54 4.31
N LYS A 5 -15.36 17.65 3.35
CA LYS A 5 -15.92 16.34 3.72
C LYS A 5 -14.72 15.50 4.11
N GLU A 6 -14.60 15.14 5.39
CA GLU A 6 -13.60 14.16 5.85
C GLU A 6 -13.64 12.97 4.91
N CYS A 7 -12.58 12.81 4.14
CA CYS A 7 -12.49 11.72 3.20
C CYS A 7 -11.86 10.55 3.92
N SER A 8 -12.59 9.44 4.04
CA SER A 8 -12.07 8.18 4.59
C SER A 8 -10.73 7.79 3.96
N SER A 9 -10.51 8.14 2.69
CA SER A 9 -9.24 7.90 2.01
C SER A 9 -8.06 8.64 2.64
N LEU A 10 -8.25 9.86 3.16
CA LEU A 10 -7.16 10.67 3.73
C LEU A 10 -6.75 10.16 5.11
N SER A 11 -7.70 9.73 5.93
CA SER A 11 -7.39 9.09 7.21
C SER A 11 -6.72 7.73 7.00
N LEU A 12 -7.21 6.91 6.07
CA LEU A 12 -6.59 5.64 5.70
C LEU A 12 -5.19 5.83 5.09
N LEU A 13 -4.98 6.85 4.25
CA LEU A 13 -3.66 7.18 3.73
C LEU A 13 -2.69 7.58 4.84
N LYS A 14 -3.16 8.34 5.82
CA LYS A 14 -2.35 8.75 6.98
C LYS A 14 -1.96 7.52 7.81
N GLU A 15 -2.90 6.63 8.10
CA GLU A 15 -2.65 5.39 8.82
C GLU A 15 -1.67 4.47 8.07
N ALA A 16 -1.90 4.24 6.77
CA ALA A 16 -0.99 3.44 5.94
C ALA A 16 0.44 4.04 5.90
N ARG A 17 0.55 5.37 5.89
CA ARG A 17 1.84 6.07 5.93
C ARG A 17 2.53 5.96 7.29
N GLU A 18 1.75 6.00 8.38
CA GLU A 18 2.26 5.84 9.75
C GLU A 18 2.73 4.41 10.03
N ARG A 19 2.02 3.40 9.51
CA ARG A 19 2.46 2.01 9.62
C ARG A 19 3.73 1.74 8.83
N GLY A 20 3.89 2.42 7.69
CA GLY A 20 5.06 2.29 6.83
C GLY A 20 5.14 0.90 6.20
N ILE A 21 4.98 0.80 4.88
CA ILE A 21 5.02 -0.50 4.19
C ILE A 21 6.46 -0.93 3.97
N TYR A 22 7.13 -1.29 5.06
CA TYR A 22 8.54 -1.69 5.06
C TYR A 22 8.68 -3.07 5.70
N PRO A 23 8.41 -4.14 4.94
CA PRO A 23 8.69 -5.50 5.37
C PRO A 23 10.19 -5.73 5.66
N TYR A 24 11.10 -5.00 5.00
CA TYR A 24 12.57 -5.07 5.11
C TYR A 24 13.20 -6.43 4.77
N GLN A 25 12.43 -7.52 4.76
CA GLN A 25 12.86 -8.86 4.38
C GLN A 25 12.12 -9.35 3.14
N ASP A 26 12.86 -9.95 2.21
CA ASP A 26 12.36 -10.33 0.89
C ASP A 26 11.19 -11.32 0.96
N ASP A 27 11.29 -12.33 1.84
CA ASP A 27 10.26 -13.35 2.06
C ASP A 27 8.95 -12.75 2.56
N ILE A 28 9.02 -11.87 3.57
CA ILE A 28 7.86 -11.13 4.09
C ILE A 28 7.26 -10.26 2.99
N THR A 29 8.11 -9.63 2.17
CA THR A 29 7.69 -8.78 1.04
C THR A 29 6.93 -9.58 -0.01
N PHE A 30 7.41 -10.77 -0.37
CA PHE A 30 6.74 -11.65 -1.32
C PHE A 30 5.41 -12.19 -0.79
N ILE A 31 5.36 -12.58 0.50
CA ILE A 31 4.13 -13.06 1.14
C ILE A 31 3.08 -11.95 1.18
N ALA A 32 3.46 -10.75 1.63
CA ALA A 32 2.56 -9.60 1.69
C ALA A 32 2.07 -9.20 0.29
N TYR A 33 2.95 -9.14 -0.71
CA TYR A 33 2.59 -8.88 -2.10
C TYR A 33 1.56 -9.90 -2.61
N LYS A 34 1.81 -11.20 -2.41
CA LYS A 34 0.91 -12.25 -2.86
C LYS A 34 -0.47 -12.12 -2.20
N LEU A 35 -0.51 -11.89 -0.89
CA LEU A 35 -1.76 -11.74 -0.14
C LEU A 35 -2.57 -10.51 -0.60
N LEU A 36 -1.90 -9.37 -0.83
CA LEU A 36 -2.52 -8.17 -1.37
C LEU A 36 -3.08 -8.40 -2.77
N LEU A 37 -2.32 -9.08 -3.64
CA LEU A 37 -2.76 -9.42 -4.99
C LEU A 37 -3.99 -10.34 -4.97
N GLU A 38 -4.03 -11.35 -4.11
CA GLU A 38 -5.19 -12.24 -3.92
C GLU A 38 -6.42 -11.49 -3.40
N ARG A 39 -6.21 -10.41 -2.64
CA ARG A 39 -7.25 -9.49 -2.15
C ARG A 39 -7.66 -8.40 -3.15
N GLY A 40 -7.12 -8.45 -4.38
CA GLY A 40 -7.43 -7.50 -5.45
C GLY A 40 -6.75 -6.14 -5.31
N ALA A 41 -5.70 -6.03 -4.49
CA ALA A 41 -4.89 -4.82 -4.33
C ALA A 41 -3.48 -5.05 -4.91
N TYR A 42 -3.24 -4.56 -6.13
CA TYR A 42 -1.91 -4.62 -6.73
C TYR A 42 -1.00 -3.53 -6.16
N VAL A 43 0.20 -3.93 -5.72
CA VAL A 43 1.29 -3.04 -5.29
C VAL A 43 2.60 -3.49 -5.92
N ASN A 44 3.58 -2.61 -6.04
CA ASN A 44 4.87 -2.98 -6.62
C ASN A 44 5.84 -3.39 -5.51
N GLN A 45 6.48 -4.54 -5.66
CA GLN A 45 7.57 -4.98 -4.80
C GLN A 45 8.91 -4.45 -5.30
N PHE A 46 9.72 -3.95 -4.37
CA PHE A 46 11.09 -3.52 -4.59
C PHE A 46 11.99 -4.38 -3.70
N ILE A 47 12.84 -5.16 -4.34
CA ILE A 47 13.67 -6.21 -3.74
C ILE A 47 15.06 -6.12 -4.38
N PHE A 48 16.09 -6.68 -3.75
CA PHE A 48 17.42 -6.78 -4.37
C PHE A 48 17.32 -7.36 -5.80
N PRO A 49 17.99 -6.76 -6.80
CA PRO A 49 19.03 -5.72 -6.74
C PRO A 49 18.52 -4.27 -6.78
N THR A 50 17.20 -4.05 -6.81
CA THR A 50 16.61 -2.69 -6.89
C THR A 50 16.73 -1.93 -5.56
N THR A 51 16.81 -2.65 -4.44
CA THR A 51 17.09 -2.12 -3.10
C THR A 51 18.27 -2.85 -2.47
N PRO A 52 18.95 -2.27 -1.47
CA PRO A 52 19.92 -3.00 -0.65
C PRO A 52 19.29 -4.24 0.01
N VAL A 53 20.12 -5.24 0.28
CA VAL A 53 19.67 -6.43 1.04
C VAL A 53 19.21 -6.00 2.43
N GLY A 54 18.03 -6.47 2.85
CA GLY A 54 17.44 -6.06 4.12
C GLY A 54 16.63 -4.76 4.05
N GLU A 55 16.44 -4.20 2.85
CA GLU A 55 15.68 -2.97 2.62
C GLU A 55 14.57 -3.17 1.58
N SER A 56 13.94 -4.35 1.55
CA SER A 56 12.81 -4.59 0.67
C SER A 56 11.56 -3.81 1.11
N LEU A 57 10.78 -3.36 0.13
CA LEU A 57 9.54 -2.61 0.39
C LEU A 57 8.47 -2.83 -0.66
N LEU A 58 7.22 -2.48 -0.31
CA LEU A 58 6.13 -2.38 -1.28
C LEU A 58 5.81 -0.90 -1.54
N ARG A 59 5.52 -0.58 -2.80
CA ARG A 59 5.20 0.77 -3.26
C ARG A 59 3.84 0.80 -3.94
N THR A 60 3.02 1.75 -3.53
CA THR A 60 1.79 2.13 -4.24
C THR A 60 2.10 3.13 -5.36
N LEU A 61 1.45 2.98 -6.50
CA LEU A 61 1.52 3.90 -7.63
C LEU A 61 0.10 4.36 -7.96
N TYR A 62 -0.23 5.57 -7.56
CA TYR A 62 -1.51 6.19 -7.89
C TYR A 62 -1.41 6.90 -9.24
N THR A 63 -2.46 6.78 -10.03
CA THR A 63 -2.62 7.50 -11.31
C THR A 63 -3.92 8.29 -11.28
N ALA A 64 -4.05 9.26 -12.18
CA ALA A 64 -5.28 10.04 -12.32
C ALA A 64 -6.53 9.20 -12.68
N THR A 65 -6.35 7.96 -13.14
CA THR A 65 -7.44 7.04 -13.51
C THR A 65 -7.96 6.20 -12.36
N HIS A 66 -7.30 6.19 -11.19
CA HIS A 66 -7.78 5.45 -10.03
C HIS A 66 -9.00 6.15 -9.42
N THR A 67 -10.09 5.41 -9.20
CA THR A 67 -11.25 5.94 -8.49
C THR A 67 -11.01 5.98 -6.99
N ARG A 68 -11.82 6.76 -6.27
CA ARG A 68 -11.72 6.85 -4.81
C ARG A 68 -12.02 5.51 -4.14
N GLU A 69 -12.96 4.76 -4.68
CA GLU A 69 -13.38 3.44 -4.21
C GLU A 69 -12.23 2.44 -4.37
N GLN A 70 -11.55 2.45 -5.53
CA GLN A 70 -10.35 1.63 -5.76
C GLN A 70 -9.23 1.97 -4.77
N MET A 71 -8.98 3.26 -4.53
CA MET A 71 -7.96 3.68 -3.56
C MET A 71 -8.33 3.27 -2.13
N ASN A 72 -9.59 3.45 -1.73
CA ASN A 72 -10.07 3.04 -0.41
C ASN A 72 -9.92 1.54 -0.19
N HIS A 73 -10.34 0.73 -1.18
CA HIS A 73 -10.18 -0.72 -1.13
C HIS A 73 -8.71 -1.09 -0.96
N ALA A 74 -7.83 -0.58 -1.81
CA ALA A 74 -6.40 -0.88 -1.75
C ALA A 74 -5.78 -0.52 -0.39
N LEU A 75 -6.13 0.65 0.16
CA LEU A 75 -5.63 1.09 1.47
C LEU A 75 -6.13 0.22 2.62
N GLN A 76 -7.41 -0.17 2.59
CA GLN A 76 -7.96 -1.10 3.57
C GLN A 76 -7.22 -2.44 3.54
N GLN A 77 -6.98 -3.00 2.35
CA GLN A 77 -6.24 -4.26 2.22
C GLN A 77 -4.81 -4.12 2.74
N ILE A 78 -4.14 -2.99 2.50
CA ILE A 78 -2.79 -2.71 3.00
C ILE A 78 -2.77 -2.67 4.54
N ILE A 79 -3.69 -1.95 5.17
CA ILE A 79 -3.79 -1.83 6.63
C ILE A 79 -4.15 -3.17 7.30
N GLU A 80 -4.86 -4.05 6.61
CA GLU A 80 -5.16 -5.39 7.12
C GLU A 80 -3.99 -6.38 6.97
N VAL A 81 -3.08 -6.15 6.02
CA VAL A 81 -1.87 -6.99 5.85
C VAL A 81 -0.75 -6.57 6.80
N TYR A 82 -0.62 -5.27 7.09
CA TYR A 82 0.42 -4.67 7.93
C TYR A 82 -0.16 -4.04 9.18
#